data_AF-R4G7P2-F1
#
_entry.id   AF-R4G7P2-F1
#
_cell.length_a   1.000
_cell.length_b   1.000
_cell.length_c   1.000
_cell.angle_alpha   90.00
_cell.angle_beta   90.00
_cell.angle_gamma   90.00
#
_symmetry.space_group_name_H-M   'P 1'
#
loop_
_entity.id
_entity.type
_entity.pdbx_description
1 polymer ?
#
loop_
_entity_poly.entity_id
_entity_poly.type
_entity_poly.pdbx_seq_one_letter_code
_entity_poly.pdbx_strand_id
1 'polypeptide(L)'
;MQKKLTLFLAVIKIVAADETKKECPELTSKENFEPDKYFTGSWHVTHIMINGQKLEAKDLCCMEFKSEKLPNNTIKEILVHYYPNKAEEPKFVYIENHISEESLKEIKGRYIAQYRAVDKEGKMNHKDFSPITYTIRDTDYSSYSILNMCEIWDNGNKLSIDLITSRTLNDK
;
A
#
# COMPACT_ATOMS: atom_id res chain seq x y z
N MET A 1 -30.01 66.86 14.23
CA MET A 1 -28.67 66.22 14.25
C MET A 1 -28.87 64.76 14.64
N GLN A 2 -28.98 63.85 13.66
CA GLN A 2 -29.43 62.46 13.87
C GLN A 2 -28.27 61.54 13.49
N LYS A 3 -27.67 60.88 14.48
CA LYS A 3 -26.53 59.96 14.29
C LYS A 3 -27.05 58.67 13.64
N LYS A 4 -26.63 58.38 12.40
CA LYS A 4 -26.84 57.07 11.75
C LYS A 4 -25.90 56.05 12.40
N LEU A 5 -26.47 55.08 13.10
CA LEU A 5 -25.76 53.91 13.61
C LEU A 5 -25.63 52.92 12.45
N THR A 6 -24.43 52.74 11.92
CA THR A 6 -24.17 51.76 10.84
C THR A 6 -23.71 50.47 11.48
N LEU A 7 -24.56 49.44 11.43
CA LEU A 7 -24.28 48.11 11.96
C LEU A 7 -23.36 47.36 10.97
N PHE A 8 -22.09 47.22 11.31
CA PHE A 8 -21.17 46.34 10.58
C PHE A 8 -21.39 44.89 11.06
N LEU A 9 -22.14 44.10 10.29
CA LEU A 9 -22.22 42.65 10.45
C LEU A 9 -20.92 42.02 9.95
N ALA A 10 -19.99 41.74 10.86
CA ALA A 10 -18.83 40.92 10.57
C ALA A 10 -19.29 39.46 10.40
N VAL A 11 -19.39 39.01 9.15
CA VAL A 11 -19.61 37.59 8.85
C VAL A 11 -18.29 36.87 9.10
N ILE A 12 -18.13 36.28 10.28
CA ILE A 12 -17.04 35.35 10.56
C ILE A 12 -17.34 34.10 9.73
N LYS A 13 -16.69 33.97 8.57
CA LYS A 13 -16.59 32.68 7.89
C LYS A 13 -15.72 31.80 8.77
N ILE A 14 -16.36 30.95 9.58
CA ILE A 14 -15.70 29.79 10.16
C ILE A 14 -15.32 28.93 8.96
N VAL A 15 -14.05 29.01 8.55
CA VAL A 15 -13.48 27.98 7.68
C VAL A 15 -13.43 26.75 8.56
N ALA A 16 -14.40 25.86 8.39
CA ALA A 16 -14.27 24.50 8.90
C ALA A 16 -12.96 23.99 8.32
N ALA A 17 -11.99 23.70 9.21
CA ALA A 17 -10.83 22.93 8.81
C ALA A 17 -11.39 21.68 8.16
N ASP A 18 -11.10 21.52 6.87
CA ASP A 18 -11.48 20.33 6.12
C ASP A 18 -10.85 19.17 6.90
N GLU A 19 -11.66 18.38 7.59
CA GLU A 19 -11.24 17.09 8.10
C GLU A 19 -10.99 16.25 6.85
N THR A 20 -9.83 16.46 6.23
CA THR A 20 -9.40 15.72 5.04
C THR A 20 -9.57 14.26 5.38
N LYS A 21 -10.57 13.63 4.75
CA LYS A 21 -10.90 12.22 4.93
C LYS A 21 -9.60 11.41 4.96
N LYS A 22 -9.41 10.66 6.05
CA LYS A 22 -8.28 9.74 6.25
C LYS A 22 -8.44 8.51 5.36
N GLU A 23 -8.71 8.70 4.08
CA GLU A 23 -8.93 7.63 3.11
C GLU A 23 -7.67 7.45 2.27
N CYS A 24 -7.44 6.20 1.87
CA CYS A 24 -6.44 5.89 0.85
C CYS A 24 -6.80 6.57 -0.46
N PRO A 25 -5.80 7.04 -1.24
CA PRO A 25 -6.10 7.75 -2.47
C PRO A 25 -7.00 6.91 -3.39
N GLU A 26 -7.98 7.58 -3.99
CA GLU A 26 -8.77 7.01 -5.07
C GLU A 26 -7.91 7.03 -6.34
N LEU A 27 -7.33 5.86 -6.65
CA LEU A 27 -6.47 5.66 -7.81
C LEU A 27 -7.21 4.80 -8.81
N THR A 28 -7.06 5.14 -10.09
CA THR A 28 -7.55 4.30 -11.18
C THR A 28 -6.79 2.96 -11.17
N SER A 29 -7.53 1.87 -11.06
CA SER A 29 -7.00 0.52 -11.20
C SER A 29 -6.99 0.07 -12.66
N LYS A 30 -6.19 -0.94 -12.96
CA LYS A 30 -6.13 -1.58 -14.27
C LYS A 30 -7.50 -2.15 -14.66
N GLU A 31 -8.02 -1.71 -15.80
CA GLU A 31 -9.24 -2.29 -16.36
C GLU A 31 -9.05 -3.78 -16.66
N ASN A 32 -10.10 -4.57 -16.40
CA ASN A 32 -10.11 -6.01 -16.64
C ASN A 32 -8.92 -6.76 -16.00
N PHE A 33 -8.47 -6.32 -14.82
CA PHE A 33 -7.44 -7.01 -14.06
C PHE A 33 -7.77 -8.52 -13.89
N GLU A 34 -6.80 -9.38 -14.18
CA GLU A 34 -6.92 -10.84 -14.12
C GLU A 34 -6.08 -11.40 -12.95
N PRO A 35 -6.68 -11.66 -11.77
CA PRO A 35 -5.95 -12.11 -10.59
C PRO A 35 -5.11 -13.36 -10.82
N ASP A 36 -5.64 -14.36 -11.53
CA ASP A 36 -4.94 -15.64 -11.75
C ASP A 36 -3.66 -15.47 -12.60
N LYS A 37 -3.56 -14.42 -13.43
CA LYS A 37 -2.33 -14.10 -14.18
C LYS A 37 -1.35 -13.28 -13.35
N TYR A 38 -1.85 -12.49 -12.42
CA TYR A 38 -1.03 -11.59 -11.61
C TYR A 38 -0.39 -12.29 -10.42
N PHE A 39 -1.21 -13.02 -9.64
CA PHE A 39 -0.83 -13.66 -8.39
C PHE A 39 -0.22 -15.04 -8.61
N THR A 40 0.90 -15.06 -9.30
CA THR A 40 1.68 -16.26 -9.58
C THR A 40 3.16 -15.90 -9.55
N GLY A 41 4.01 -16.79 -9.03
CA GLY A 41 5.45 -16.55 -8.94
C GLY A 41 5.83 -15.38 -8.06
N SER A 42 6.97 -14.75 -8.36
CA SER A 42 7.52 -13.61 -7.62
C SER A 42 7.42 -12.30 -8.41
N TRP A 43 7.42 -11.21 -7.67
CA TRP A 43 7.62 -9.84 -8.13
C TRP A 43 8.74 -9.21 -7.31
N HIS A 44 9.68 -8.55 -7.98
CA HIS A 44 10.76 -7.79 -7.36
C HIS A 44 10.46 -6.31 -7.47
N VAL A 45 10.51 -5.57 -6.37
CA VAL A 45 10.35 -4.11 -6.39
C VAL A 45 11.62 -3.48 -6.93
N THR A 46 11.51 -2.78 -8.06
CA THR A 46 12.64 -2.08 -8.70
C THR A 46 12.66 -0.60 -8.36
N HIS A 47 11.48 0.00 -8.10
CA HIS A 47 11.37 1.41 -7.74
C HIS A 47 10.32 1.60 -6.64
N ILE A 48 10.60 2.51 -5.72
CA ILE A 48 9.72 2.87 -4.61
C ILE A 48 9.64 4.38 -4.47
N MET A 49 8.43 4.88 -4.25
CA MET A 49 8.16 6.27 -3.90
C MET A 49 7.19 6.31 -2.73
N ILE A 50 7.60 6.92 -1.61
CA ILE A 50 6.73 7.14 -0.47
C ILE A 50 6.17 8.56 -0.56
N ASN A 51 4.85 8.66 -0.70
CA ASN A 51 4.20 9.94 -0.92
C ASN A 51 4.40 10.87 0.29
N GLY A 52 5.01 12.03 0.04
CA GLY A 52 5.32 13.04 1.07
C GLY A 52 6.57 12.75 1.90
N GLN A 53 7.38 11.74 1.56
CA GLN A 53 8.61 11.41 2.30
C GLN A 53 9.79 11.21 1.34
N LYS A 54 10.95 11.74 1.75
CA LYS A 54 12.23 11.39 1.12
C LYS A 54 12.83 10.20 1.86
N LEU A 55 13.18 9.15 1.14
CA LEU A 55 13.84 7.99 1.70
C LEU A 55 15.31 8.30 2.00
N GLU A 56 15.74 8.04 3.23
CA GLU A 56 17.13 8.07 3.63
C GLU A 56 17.83 6.74 3.27
N ALA A 57 19.14 6.77 3.07
CA ALA A 57 19.91 5.59 2.64
C ALA A 57 19.77 4.38 3.60
N LYS A 58 19.56 4.64 4.90
CA LYS A 58 19.33 3.63 5.94
C LYS A 58 17.97 2.94 5.86
N ASP A 59 17.00 3.58 5.20
CA ASP A 59 15.61 3.10 5.08
C ASP A 59 15.34 2.45 3.71
N LEU A 60 16.31 2.53 2.78
CA LEU A 60 16.28 1.78 1.53
C LEU A 60 16.30 0.27 1.82
N CYS A 61 15.40 -0.46 1.17
CA CYS A 61 15.35 -1.91 1.23
C CYS A 61 15.13 -2.53 -0.15
N CYS A 62 15.58 -3.77 -0.29
CA CYS A 62 15.16 -4.64 -1.38
C CYS A 62 13.86 -5.33 -0.96
N MET A 63 12.87 -5.35 -1.85
CA MET A 63 11.60 -6.01 -1.58
C MET A 63 11.28 -7.04 -2.66
N GLU A 64 10.85 -8.22 -2.25
CA GLU A 64 10.25 -9.23 -3.11
C GLU A 64 8.93 -9.66 -2.50
N PHE A 65 7.95 -9.96 -3.34
CA PHE A 65 6.75 -10.66 -2.92
C PHE A 65 6.42 -11.83 -3.83
N LYS A 66 6.03 -12.93 -3.20
CA LYS A 66 5.69 -14.18 -3.87
C LYS A 66 4.27 -14.59 -3.51
N SER A 67 3.46 -14.87 -4.52
CA SER A 67 2.06 -15.22 -4.34
C SER A 67 1.84 -16.73 -4.51
N GLU A 68 0.95 -17.30 -3.70
CA GLU A 68 0.42 -18.66 -3.82
C GLU A 68 -1.10 -18.66 -3.62
N LYS A 69 -1.80 -19.54 -4.34
CA LYS A 69 -3.25 -19.73 -4.16
C LYS A 69 -3.50 -20.89 -3.21
N LEU A 70 -4.19 -20.63 -2.11
CA LEU A 70 -4.55 -21.63 -1.11
C LEU A 70 -5.81 -22.41 -1.53
N PRO A 71 -6.08 -23.60 -0.95
CA PRO A 71 -7.24 -24.44 -1.32
C PRO A 71 -8.60 -23.78 -1.11
N ASN A 72 -8.70 -22.78 -0.23
CA ASN A 72 -9.91 -22.00 0.03
C ASN A 72 -10.05 -20.78 -0.91
N ASN A 73 -9.27 -20.74 -1.99
CA ASN A 73 -9.14 -19.62 -2.93
C ASN A 73 -8.65 -18.29 -2.34
N THR A 74 -8.18 -18.27 -1.08
CA THR A 74 -7.39 -17.15 -0.58
C THR A 74 -6.05 -17.10 -1.32
N ILE A 75 -5.66 -15.92 -1.77
CA ILE A 75 -4.31 -15.69 -2.27
C ILE A 75 -3.46 -15.29 -1.08
N LYS A 76 -2.39 -16.03 -0.85
CA LYS A 76 -1.38 -15.71 0.15
C LYS A 76 -0.17 -15.11 -0.55
N GLU A 77 0.33 -13.99 -0.05
CA GLU A 77 1.61 -13.44 -0.51
C GLU A 77 2.60 -13.39 0.65
N ILE A 78 3.82 -13.82 0.41
CA ILE A 78 4.94 -13.62 1.33
C ILE A 78 5.80 -12.48 0.80
N LEU A 79 5.91 -11.43 1.59
CA LEU A 79 6.74 -10.25 1.33
C LEU A 79 8.02 -10.37 2.16
N VAL A 80 9.16 -10.13 1.52
CA VAL A 80 10.48 -10.09 2.17
C VAL A 80 11.09 -8.73 1.94
N HIS A 81 11.40 -8.02 3.02
CA HIS A 81 12.13 -6.76 2.97
C HIS A 81 13.52 -6.98 3.55
N TYR A 82 14.54 -6.70 2.74
CA TYR A 82 15.94 -6.73 3.16
C TYR A 82 16.49 -5.32 3.25
N TYR A 83 16.86 -4.90 4.46
CA TYR A 83 17.47 -3.60 4.74
C TYR A 83 18.99 -3.77 4.88
N PRO A 84 19.79 -3.50 3.84
CA PRO A 84 21.24 -3.68 3.89
C PRO A 84 21.95 -2.67 4.81
N ASN A 85 21.36 -1.50 5.02
CA ASN A 85 21.99 -0.35 5.68
C ASN A 85 21.32 0.04 7.02
N LYS A 86 20.46 -0.82 7.57
CA LYS A 86 19.67 -0.49 8.76
C LYS A 86 20.38 -0.97 10.01
N ALA A 87 20.90 -0.03 10.79
CA ALA A 87 21.77 -0.30 11.96
C ALA A 87 23.14 -0.87 11.56
N GLU A 88 23.94 -1.33 12.53
CA GLU A 88 25.28 -1.88 12.30
C GLU A 88 25.28 -3.22 11.53
N GLU A 89 24.11 -3.87 11.37
CA GLU A 89 23.96 -5.16 10.70
C GLU A 89 22.73 -5.21 9.77
N PRO A 90 22.81 -5.90 8.61
CA PRO A 90 21.67 -6.06 7.71
C PRO A 90 20.48 -6.77 8.37
N LYS A 91 19.25 -6.36 8.01
CA LYS A 91 18.02 -6.88 8.62
C LYS A 91 17.01 -7.38 7.60
N PHE A 92 16.42 -8.55 7.87
CA PHE A 92 15.25 -9.06 7.16
C PHE A 92 13.96 -8.79 7.95
N VAL A 93 12.89 -8.48 7.21
CA VAL A 93 11.51 -8.41 7.72
C VAL A 93 10.64 -9.24 6.79
N TYR A 94 9.80 -10.11 7.37
CA TYR A 94 8.90 -10.98 6.65
C TYR A 94 7.45 -10.61 7.00
N ILE A 95 6.62 -10.50 5.97
CA ILE A 95 5.20 -10.18 6.09
C ILE A 95 4.44 -11.22 5.27
N GLU A 96 3.30 -11.67 5.78
CA GLU A 96 2.34 -12.39 4.95
C GLU A 96 1.07 -11.59 4.77
N ASN A 97 0.55 -11.59 3.54
CA ASN A 97 -0.72 -11.02 3.14
C ASN A 97 -1.70 -12.14 2.82
N HIS A 98 -2.95 -12.00 3.24
CA HIS A 98 -4.08 -12.79 2.76
C HIS A 98 -5.07 -11.90 2.00
N ILE A 99 -5.38 -12.29 0.77
CA ILE A 99 -6.31 -11.61 -0.12
C ILE A 99 -7.46 -12.56 -0.39
N SER A 100 -8.68 -12.15 0.00
CA SER A 100 -9.88 -12.95 -0.25
C SER A 100 -10.38 -12.75 -1.69
N GLU A 101 -11.05 -13.76 -2.25
CA GLU A 101 -11.74 -13.57 -3.54
C GLU A 101 -12.75 -12.42 -3.52
N GLU A 102 -13.42 -12.21 -2.38
CA GLU A 102 -14.38 -11.12 -2.19
C GLU A 102 -13.74 -9.75 -2.40
N SER A 103 -12.55 -9.54 -1.83
CA SER A 103 -11.81 -8.28 -1.97
C SER A 103 -11.43 -7.94 -3.41
N LEU A 104 -11.37 -8.93 -4.30
CA LEU A 104 -11.04 -8.77 -5.71
C LEU A 104 -12.27 -8.51 -6.61
N LYS A 105 -13.49 -8.73 -6.09
CA LYS A 105 -14.74 -8.61 -6.86
C LYS A 105 -15.28 -7.19 -6.92
N GLU A 106 -15.01 -6.35 -5.90
CA GLU A 106 -15.60 -5.02 -5.78
C GLU A 106 -15.08 -4.04 -6.86
N ILE A 107 -13.76 -3.94 -6.99
CA ILE A 107 -13.11 -3.09 -7.99
C ILE A 107 -11.94 -3.90 -8.57
N LYS A 108 -12.05 -4.35 -9.83
CA LYS A 108 -10.97 -5.13 -10.44
C LYS A 108 -9.66 -4.33 -10.42
N GLY A 109 -8.62 -4.92 -9.81
CA GLY A 109 -7.31 -4.31 -9.64
C GLY A 109 -7.15 -3.41 -8.40
N ARG A 110 -8.20 -3.19 -7.59
CA ARG A 110 -8.09 -2.57 -6.26
C ARG A 110 -8.70 -3.49 -5.22
N TYR A 111 -7.91 -3.87 -4.23
CA TYR A 111 -8.32 -4.86 -3.23
C TYR A 111 -7.73 -4.56 -1.86
N ILE A 112 -8.33 -5.15 -0.83
CA ILE A 112 -7.82 -5.10 0.54
C ILE A 112 -7.16 -6.44 0.85
N ALA A 113 -5.90 -6.38 1.27
CA ALA A 113 -5.22 -7.52 1.87
C ALA A 113 -5.22 -7.38 3.39
N GLN A 114 -5.24 -8.50 4.08
CA GLN A 114 -5.00 -8.59 5.51
C GLN A 114 -3.55 -9.01 5.71
N TYR A 115 -2.71 -8.17 6.33
CA TYR A 115 -1.29 -8.47 6.50
C TYR A 115 -0.87 -8.62 7.97
N ARG A 116 0.21 -9.38 8.21
CA ARG A 116 0.87 -9.46 9.52
C ARG A 116 2.35 -9.81 9.39
N ALA A 117 3.12 -9.49 10.43
CA ALA A 117 4.53 -9.89 10.50
C ALA A 117 4.69 -11.38 10.89
N VAL A 118 5.61 -12.04 10.22
CA VAL A 118 6.00 -13.45 10.46
C VAL A 118 7.51 -13.57 10.63
N ASP A 119 8.00 -14.70 11.12
CA ASP A 119 9.42 -15.03 11.08
C ASP A 119 9.82 -15.64 9.72
N LYS A 120 11.10 -16.00 9.57
CA LYS A 120 11.64 -16.57 8.33
C LYS A 120 11.05 -17.95 8.00
N GLU A 121 10.51 -18.65 8.98
CA GLU A 121 9.77 -19.91 8.82
C GLU A 121 8.28 -19.70 8.53
N GLY A 122 7.81 -18.45 8.48
CA GLY A 122 6.41 -18.11 8.29
C GLY A 122 5.55 -18.31 9.55
N LYS A 123 6.17 -18.46 10.72
CA LYS A 123 5.45 -18.54 11.99
C LYS A 123 5.05 -17.14 12.44
N MET A 124 3.85 -17.07 13.01
CA MET A 124 3.24 -15.83 13.47
C MET A 124 4.04 -15.22 14.62
N ASN A 125 4.51 -14.00 14.43
CA ASN A 125 5.05 -13.18 15.52
C ASN A 125 3.94 -12.38 16.21
N HIS A 126 2.87 -12.07 15.48
CA HIS A 126 1.66 -11.39 15.95
C HIS A 126 0.41 -12.15 15.47
N LYS A 127 -0.65 -12.15 16.28
CA LYS A 127 -1.90 -12.84 15.95
C LYS A 127 -2.79 -12.03 15.02
N ASP A 128 -2.79 -10.71 15.19
CA ASP A 128 -3.75 -9.82 14.55
C ASP A 128 -3.26 -9.41 13.16
N PHE A 129 -4.20 -9.40 12.21
CA PHE A 129 -3.99 -8.86 10.88
C PHE A 129 -4.39 -7.39 10.85
N SER A 130 -3.69 -6.60 10.03
CA SER A 130 -4.04 -5.23 9.73
C SER A 130 -4.45 -5.11 8.25
N PRO A 131 -5.44 -4.27 7.91
CA PRO A 131 -5.85 -4.08 6.52
C PRO A 131 -4.87 -3.17 5.79
N ILE A 132 -4.61 -3.49 4.53
CA ILE A 132 -3.85 -2.64 3.62
C ILE A 132 -4.51 -2.67 2.24
N THR A 133 -4.65 -1.50 1.63
CA THR A 133 -5.25 -1.35 0.31
C THR A 133 -4.17 -1.41 -0.75
N TYR A 134 -4.36 -2.28 -1.74
CA TYR A 134 -3.55 -2.32 -2.95
C TYR A 134 -4.35 -1.79 -4.12
N THR A 135 -3.69 -1.07 -5.02
CA THR A 135 -4.25 -0.69 -6.32
C THR A 135 -3.23 -0.98 -7.41
N ILE A 136 -3.47 -2.01 -8.21
CA ILE A 136 -2.73 -2.31 -9.42
C ILE A 136 -3.18 -1.32 -10.49
N ARG A 137 -2.30 -0.38 -10.84
CA ARG A 137 -2.59 0.69 -11.79
C ARG A 137 -2.34 0.25 -13.22
N ASP A 138 -1.26 -0.52 -13.44
CA ASP A 138 -1.01 -1.19 -14.70
C ASP A 138 -0.11 -2.42 -14.51
N THR A 139 -0.16 -3.35 -15.45
CA THR A 139 0.69 -4.54 -15.52
C THR A 139 0.45 -5.24 -16.86
N ASP A 140 1.49 -5.86 -17.41
CA ASP A 140 1.36 -6.82 -18.51
C ASP A 140 1.35 -8.28 -18.03
N TYR A 141 1.26 -8.47 -16.71
CA TYR A 141 1.30 -9.72 -15.95
C TYR A 141 2.63 -10.48 -15.99
N SER A 142 3.41 -10.34 -17.05
CA SER A 142 4.55 -11.19 -17.39
C SER A 142 5.91 -10.52 -17.27
N SER A 143 5.97 -9.19 -17.19
CA SER A 143 7.23 -8.46 -17.05
C SER A 143 7.18 -7.38 -15.98
N TYR A 144 6.15 -6.53 -15.93
CA TYR A 144 6.10 -5.39 -15.01
C TYR A 144 4.74 -5.21 -14.32
N SER A 145 4.74 -4.51 -13.20
CA SER A 145 3.53 -3.96 -12.56
C SER A 145 3.80 -2.60 -11.95
N ILE A 146 2.82 -1.72 -12.02
CA ILE A 146 2.78 -0.43 -11.34
C ILE A 146 1.64 -0.50 -10.35
N LEU A 147 1.94 -0.34 -9.07
CA LEU A 147 0.96 -0.48 -8.01
C LEU A 147 1.15 0.57 -6.92
N ASN A 148 0.05 0.85 -6.21
CA ASN A 148 0.07 1.61 -4.97
C ASN A 148 -0.29 0.69 -3.80
N MET A 149 0.41 0.88 -2.69
CA MET A 149 0.07 0.34 -1.38
C MET A 149 -0.36 1.49 -0.48
N CYS A 150 -1.45 1.33 0.24
CA CYS A 150 -1.89 2.33 1.19
C CYS A 150 -2.45 1.72 2.48
N GLU A 151 -1.96 2.24 3.60
CA GLU A 151 -2.35 1.84 4.94
C GLU A 151 -2.75 3.08 5.75
N ILE A 152 -3.75 2.92 6.61
CA ILE A 152 -4.19 3.93 7.56
C ILE A 152 -3.99 3.34 8.96
N TRP A 153 -3.13 3.94 9.77
CA TRP A 153 -2.87 3.52 11.14
C TRP A 153 -3.95 4.02 12.10
N ASP A 154 -4.05 3.43 13.29
CA ASP A 154 -5.06 3.78 14.31
C ASP A 154 -5.03 5.26 14.74
N ASN A 155 -3.84 5.88 14.72
CA ASN A 155 -3.68 7.31 14.99
C ASN A 155 -4.18 8.20 13.82
N GLY A 156 -4.60 7.60 12.72
CA GLY A 156 -5.08 8.23 11.50
C GLY A 156 -3.99 8.69 10.55
N ASN A 157 -2.72 8.38 10.83
CA ASN A 157 -1.65 8.62 9.87
C ASN A 157 -1.83 7.68 8.69
N LYS A 158 -1.52 8.19 7.50
CA LYS A 158 -1.60 7.45 6.25
C LYS A 158 -0.20 7.21 5.71
N LEU A 159 0.07 5.98 5.33
CA LEU A 159 1.22 5.61 4.51
C LEU A 159 0.71 5.28 3.12
N SER A 160 1.28 5.91 2.08
CA SER A 160 0.98 5.57 0.68
C SER A 160 2.28 5.47 -0.09
N ILE A 161 2.45 4.34 -0.77
CA ILE A 161 3.69 3.95 -1.44
C ILE A 161 3.35 3.54 -2.86
N ASP A 162 3.95 4.22 -3.83
CA ASP A 162 3.92 3.79 -5.23
C ASP A 162 5.14 2.90 -5.51
N LEU A 163 4.89 1.77 -6.14
CA LEU A 163 5.89 0.75 -6.47
C LEU A 163 5.87 0.47 -7.97
N ILE A 164 7.06 0.24 -8.52
CA ILE A 164 7.24 -0.45 -9.79
C ILE A 164 7.88 -1.79 -9.46
N THR A 165 7.32 -2.87 -10.01
CA THR A 165 7.85 -4.21 -9.85
C THR A 165 8.13 -4.86 -11.19
N SER A 166 9.08 -5.79 -11.18
CA SER A 166 9.46 -6.59 -12.32
C SER A 166 9.44 -8.08 -11.97
N ARG A 167 9.16 -8.94 -12.95
CA ARG A 167 9.29 -10.40 -12.80
C ARG A 167 10.74 -10.84 -12.68
N THR A 168 11.69 -9.96 -12.99
CA THR A 168 13.13 -10.20 -12.91
C THR A 168 13.82 -9.11 -12.09
N LEU A 169 14.95 -9.42 -11.47
CA LEU A 169 15.70 -8.45 -10.66
C LEU A 169 16.27 -7.28 -11.47
N ASN A 170 16.49 -7.47 -12.78
CA ASN A 170 17.01 -6.45 -13.68
C ASN A 170 16.16 -6.41 -14.95
N ASP A 171 15.81 -5.22 -15.41
CA ASP A 171 15.32 -5.02 -16.78
C ASP A 171 16.52 -5.22 -17.73
N LYS A 172 16.35 -6.08 -18.74
CA LYS A 172 17.37 -6.32 -19.76
C LYS A 172 17.39 -5.24 -20.81
#